data_AF-A0A4V3CE22-F1
#
_entry.id   AF-A0A4V3CE22-F1
#
_cell.length_a   1.000
_cell.length_b   1.000
_cell.length_c   1.000
_cell.angle_alpha   90.00
_cell.angle_beta   90.00
_cell.angle_gamma   90.00
#
_symmetry.space_group_name_H-M   'P 1'
#
loop_
_entity.id
_entity.type
_entity.pdbx_description
1 polymer ?
#
loop_
_entity_poly.entity_id
_entity_poly.type
_entity_poly.pdbx_seq_one_letter_code
_entity_poly.pdbx_strand_id
1 'polypeptide(L)'
;MKTIGLIGGMSWESSALYYQIINRGIQEKLGGVHSAKSLLFSVDFNEIAILQKEEKWDKLGELIVEAAQKLEKAGADFIVLCTNTMHKLSDEIEKNVSIPFLHIVDTAAAEIVNSNIKKIGLLGTSFTMEQGFFKDRLLNKHQIETIIPNEKQRAAIHQIIYGELVKGIISNDSRNIF
;
A
#
# COMPACT_ATOMS: atom_id res chain seq x y z
N MET A 1 21.44 2.23 -10.53
CA MET A 1 20.13 1.87 -9.95
C MET A 1 19.08 2.86 -10.45
N LYS A 2 17.85 2.39 -10.70
CA LYS A 2 16.69 3.25 -11.00
C LYS A 2 16.29 4.07 -9.77
N THR A 3 15.71 5.25 -9.96
CA THR A 3 15.13 6.12 -8.93
C THR A 3 13.69 5.68 -8.64
N ILE A 4 13.39 5.34 -7.40
CA ILE A 4 12.03 4.97 -6.98
C ILE A 4 11.22 6.21 -6.62
N GLY A 5 9.98 6.30 -7.12
CA GLY A 5 8.96 7.23 -6.63
C GLY A 5 8.04 6.55 -5.62
N LEU A 6 7.95 7.09 -4.41
CA LEU A 6 7.11 6.60 -3.33
C LEU A 6 5.95 7.59 -3.10
N ILE A 7 4.71 7.13 -3.21
CA ILE A 7 3.54 7.88 -2.73
C ILE A 7 3.20 7.32 -1.35
N GLY A 8 3.51 8.09 -0.31
CA GLY A 8 3.37 7.68 1.09
C GLY A 8 2.53 8.65 1.92
N GLY A 9 2.67 8.55 3.24
CA GLY A 9 1.87 9.31 4.19
C GLY A 9 0.50 8.69 4.48
N MET A 10 0.29 7.39 4.22
CA MET A 10 -1.02 6.72 4.40
C MET A 10 -0.93 5.41 5.21
N SER A 11 -0.34 5.40 6.41
CA SER A 11 0.15 6.56 7.17
C SER A 11 1.67 6.81 6.96
N TRP A 12 2.23 7.81 7.65
CA TRP A 12 3.66 8.10 7.56
C TRP A 12 4.50 7.03 8.27
N GLU A 13 3.97 6.39 9.32
CA GLU A 13 4.63 5.30 10.06
C GLU A 13 4.96 4.13 9.13
N SER A 14 4.01 3.71 8.27
CA SER A 14 4.25 2.65 7.30
C SER A 14 5.19 3.09 6.18
N SER A 15 5.13 4.35 5.76
CA SER A 15 5.96 4.90 4.69
C SER A 15 7.44 4.99 5.09
N ALA A 16 7.71 5.33 6.36
CA ALA A 16 9.06 5.29 6.92
C ALA A 16 9.66 3.88 6.83
N LEU A 17 8.85 2.85 7.08
CA LEU A 17 9.28 1.46 6.97
C LEU A 17 9.64 1.07 5.53
N TYR A 18 8.87 1.52 4.53
CA TYR A 18 9.24 1.34 3.11
C TYR A 18 10.63 1.90 2.83
N TYR A 19 10.87 3.16 3.21
CA TYR A 19 12.15 3.82 2.99
C TYR A 19 13.31 3.08 3.67
N GLN A 20 13.12 2.62 4.91
CA GLN A 20 14.13 1.85 5.64
C GLN A 20 14.45 0.51 4.95
N ILE A 21 13.43 -0.27 4.58
CA ILE A 21 13.61 -1.59 3.95
C ILE A 21 14.31 -1.45 2.60
N ILE A 22 13.89 -0.48 1.78
CA ILE A 22 14.49 -0.24 0.46
C ILE A 22 15.97 0.11 0.59
N ASN A 23 16.34 1.02 1.50
CA ASN A 23 17.72 1.41 1.70
C ASN A 23 18.59 0.27 2.24
N ARG A 24 18.06 -0.51 3.21
CA ARG A 24 18.75 -1.71 3.71
C ARG A 24 18.99 -2.71 2.59
N GLY A 25 17.98 -3.01 1.78
CA GLY A 25 18.13 -3.93 0.64
C GLY A 25 19.12 -3.47 -0.42
N ILE A 26 19.27 -2.15 -0.65
CA ILE A 26 20.32 -1.61 -1.53
C ILE A 26 21.70 -1.74 -0.89
N GLN A 27 21.84 -1.40 0.39
CA GLN A 27 23.10 -1.52 1.10
C GLN A 27 23.58 -2.98 1.17
N GLU A 28 22.67 -3.92 1.44
CA GLU A 28 22.98 -5.36 1.47
C GLU A 28 23.47 -5.86 0.11
N LYS A 29 22.89 -5.38 -0.99
CA LYS A 29 23.26 -5.83 -2.34
C LYS A 29 24.53 -5.19 -2.88
N LEU A 30 24.79 -3.92 -2.55
CA LEU A 30 25.89 -3.14 -3.15
C LEU A 30 27.05 -2.89 -2.18
N GLY A 31 26.86 -3.09 -0.88
CA GLY A 31 27.87 -2.89 0.15
C GLY A 31 28.17 -1.42 0.48
N GLY A 32 29.11 -1.21 1.42
CA GLY A 32 29.59 0.10 1.80
C GLY A 32 28.50 1.04 2.34
N VAL A 33 28.50 2.28 1.86
CA VAL A 33 27.54 3.33 2.22
C VAL A 33 26.50 3.57 1.12
N HIS A 34 26.27 2.59 0.25
CA HIS A 34 25.26 2.71 -0.80
C HIS A 34 23.84 2.82 -0.22
N SER A 35 23.08 3.77 -0.76
CA SER A 35 21.67 4.01 -0.44
C SER A 35 20.84 4.05 -1.72
N ALA A 36 19.52 3.93 -1.58
CA ALA A 36 18.60 4.01 -2.70
C ALA A 36 18.47 5.46 -3.23
N LYS A 37 18.34 5.60 -4.55
CA LYS A 37 17.85 6.85 -5.15
C LYS A 37 16.33 6.88 -5.00
N SER A 38 15.79 7.81 -4.21
CA SER A 38 14.37 7.81 -3.84
C SER A 38 13.78 9.21 -3.88
N LEU A 39 12.55 9.31 -4.35
CA LEU A 39 11.67 10.47 -4.23
C LEU A 39 10.44 10.04 -3.42
N LEU A 40 10.11 10.77 -2.36
CA LEU A 40 8.94 10.50 -1.53
C LEU A 40 7.99 11.69 -1.59
N PHE A 41 6.79 11.46 -2.10
CA PHE A 41 5.66 12.37 -1.95
C PHE A 41 4.81 11.86 -0.79
N SER A 42 4.83 12.58 0.34
CA SER A 42 4.02 12.25 1.51
C SER A 42 2.81 13.16 1.56
N VAL A 43 1.61 12.59 1.53
CA VAL A 43 0.35 13.33 1.71
C VAL A 43 0.09 13.63 3.19
N ASP A 44 -0.84 14.55 3.45
CA ASP A 44 -1.49 14.64 4.77
C ASP A 44 -2.54 13.52 4.88
N PHE A 45 -2.32 12.58 5.81
CA PHE A 45 -3.23 11.44 5.94
C PHE A 45 -4.63 11.82 6.41
N ASN A 46 -4.78 12.92 7.15
CA ASN A 46 -6.08 13.32 7.66
C ASN A 46 -7.03 13.71 6.52
N GLU A 47 -6.52 14.42 5.50
CA GLU A 47 -7.28 14.73 4.28
C GLU A 47 -7.75 13.45 3.58
N ILE A 48 -6.84 12.49 3.38
CA ILE A 48 -7.16 11.21 2.76
C ILE A 48 -8.22 10.45 3.57
N ALA A 49 -8.07 10.38 4.89
CA ALA A 49 -8.97 9.64 5.77
C ALA A 49 -10.39 10.24 5.78
N ILE A 50 -10.52 11.57 5.78
CA ILE A 50 -11.81 12.25 5.66
C ILE A 50 -12.47 11.90 4.34
N LEU A 51 -11.76 12.04 3.22
CA LEU A 51 -12.30 11.76 1.89
C LEU A 51 -12.68 10.27 1.73
N GLN A 52 -11.92 9.35 2.32
CA GLN A 52 -12.27 7.93 2.34
C GLN A 52 -13.57 7.67 3.11
N LYS A 53 -13.74 8.31 4.28
CA LYS A 53 -14.95 8.20 5.09
C LYS A 53 -16.18 8.79 4.39
N GLU A 54 -15.99 9.87 3.64
CA GLU A 54 -17.03 10.51 2.82
C GLU A 54 -17.23 9.85 1.44
N GLU A 55 -16.51 8.75 1.18
CA GLU A 55 -16.53 8.01 -0.09
C GLU A 55 -16.23 8.88 -1.33
N LYS A 56 -15.43 9.94 -1.17
CA LYS A 56 -15.03 10.87 -2.25
C LYS A 56 -13.87 10.31 -3.07
N TRP A 57 -14.06 9.13 -3.67
CA TRP A 57 -13.04 8.41 -4.43
C TRP A 57 -12.54 9.18 -5.65
N ASP A 58 -13.38 9.99 -6.30
CA ASP A 58 -12.96 10.82 -7.43
C ASP A 58 -11.91 11.85 -7.02
N LYS A 59 -12.15 12.57 -5.91
CA LYS A 59 -11.19 13.54 -5.33
C LYS A 59 -9.90 12.88 -4.87
N LEU A 60 -10.02 11.70 -4.26
CA LEU A 60 -8.86 10.89 -3.88
C LEU A 60 -8.03 10.50 -5.12
N GLY A 61 -8.70 10.19 -6.23
CA GLY A 61 -8.06 9.92 -7.52
C GLY A 61 -7.24 11.10 -8.00
N GLU A 62 -7.83 12.30 -8.03
CA GLU A 62 -7.14 13.54 -8.39
C GLU A 62 -5.87 13.76 -7.57
N LEU A 63 -5.96 13.66 -6.24
CA LEU A 63 -4.83 13.87 -5.32
C LEU A 63 -3.70 12.85 -5.56
N ILE A 64 -4.03 11.58 -5.74
CA ILE A 64 -3.03 10.52 -5.92
C ILE A 64 -2.40 10.57 -7.31
N VAL A 65 -3.16 10.90 -8.35
CA VAL A 65 -2.64 11.13 -9.70
C VAL A 65 -1.69 12.33 -9.71
N GLU A 66 -2.06 13.43 -9.04
CA GLU A 66 -1.19 14.59 -8.92
C GLU A 66 0.15 14.24 -8.24
N ALA A 67 0.11 13.47 -7.15
CA ALA A 67 1.30 12.98 -6.48
C ALA A 67 2.17 12.12 -7.41
N ALA A 68 1.56 11.21 -8.17
CA ALA A 68 2.24 10.35 -9.13
C ALA A 68 2.95 11.16 -10.23
N GLN A 69 2.24 12.13 -10.82
CA GLN A 69 2.79 13.00 -11.86
C GLN A 69 3.91 13.92 -11.35
N LYS A 70 3.82 14.39 -10.09
CA LYS A 70 4.92 15.15 -9.47
C LYS A 70 6.18 14.30 -9.32
N LEU A 71 6.05 13.04 -8.92
CA LEU A 71 7.19 12.11 -8.82
C LEU A 71 7.80 11.81 -10.20
N GLU A 72 6.97 11.56 -11.20
CA GLU A 72 7.42 11.37 -12.59
C GLU A 72 8.20 12.58 -13.10
N LYS A 73 7.64 13.78 -12.96
CA LYS A 73 8.30 15.05 -13.36
C LYS A 73 9.60 15.30 -12.59
N ALA A 74 9.69 14.83 -11.36
CA ALA A 74 10.90 14.92 -10.53
C ALA A 74 11.97 13.85 -10.88
N GLY A 75 11.69 12.94 -11.82
CA GLY A 75 12.65 11.97 -12.33
C GLY A 75 12.58 10.60 -11.68
N ALA A 76 11.43 10.20 -11.14
CA ALA A 76 11.19 8.81 -10.76
C ALA A 76 11.17 7.92 -12.03
N ASP A 77 11.82 6.76 -11.96
CA ASP A 77 11.82 5.77 -13.05
C ASP A 77 10.62 4.79 -12.95
N PHE A 78 9.99 4.71 -11.77
CA PHE A 78 8.80 3.91 -11.49
C PHE A 78 8.15 4.36 -10.19
N ILE A 79 6.87 4.02 -9.99
CA ILE A 79 6.07 4.40 -8.83
C ILE A 79 5.71 3.19 -7.97
N VAL A 80 5.75 3.39 -6.65
CA VAL A 80 5.20 2.50 -5.63
C VAL A 80 4.25 3.30 -4.74
N LEU A 81 3.08 2.73 -4.46
CA LEU A 81 2.11 3.29 -3.53
C LEU A 81 2.23 2.59 -2.17
N CYS A 82 2.60 3.35 -1.12
CA CYS A 82 2.94 2.82 0.21
C CYS A 82 1.70 2.55 1.08
N THR A 83 0.63 2.01 0.50
CA THR A 83 -0.60 1.67 1.21
C THR A 83 -1.42 0.64 0.44
N ASN A 84 -2.12 -0.26 1.13
CA ASN A 84 -2.98 -1.25 0.48
C ASN A 84 -4.27 -0.63 -0.04
N THR A 85 -4.96 0.19 0.78
CA THR A 85 -6.32 0.65 0.48
C THR A 85 -6.38 1.54 -0.76
N MET A 86 -5.38 2.40 -0.99
CA MET A 86 -5.38 3.32 -2.12
C MET A 86 -5.07 2.65 -3.47
N HIS A 87 -4.71 1.37 -3.50
CA HIS A 87 -4.66 0.61 -4.75
C HIS A 87 -6.04 0.45 -5.40
N LYS A 88 -7.13 0.82 -4.72
CA LYS A 88 -8.43 1.03 -5.37
C LYS A 88 -8.36 2.03 -6.53
N LEU A 89 -7.38 2.94 -6.51
CA LEU A 89 -7.14 3.95 -7.54
C LEU A 89 -5.89 3.63 -8.40
N SER A 90 -5.39 2.40 -8.39
CA SER A 90 -4.20 2.02 -9.17
C SER A 90 -4.38 2.28 -10.65
N ASP A 91 -5.56 2.00 -11.19
CA ASP A 91 -5.86 2.17 -12.60
C ASP A 91 -5.83 3.65 -13.01
N GLU A 92 -6.22 4.55 -12.10
CA GLU A 92 -6.13 5.99 -12.35
C GLU A 92 -4.67 6.46 -12.35
N ILE A 93 -3.82 5.90 -11.49
CA ILE A 93 -2.37 6.16 -11.57
C ILE A 93 -1.81 5.67 -12.90
N GLU A 94 -2.04 4.40 -13.24
CA GLU A 94 -1.48 3.75 -14.43
C GLU A 94 -1.88 4.47 -15.73
N LYS A 95 -3.09 5.04 -15.81
CA LYS A 95 -3.55 5.81 -16.98
C LYS A 95 -2.92 7.20 -17.10
N ASN A 96 -2.43 7.79 -16.00
CA ASN A 96 -2.06 9.20 -15.92
C ASN A 96 -0.56 9.45 -15.75
N VAL A 97 0.26 8.40 -15.73
CA VAL A 97 1.72 8.49 -15.79
C VAL A 97 2.26 7.59 -16.90
N SER A 98 3.43 7.91 -17.43
CA SER A 98 4.12 7.13 -18.46
C SER A 98 5.10 6.10 -17.88
N ILE A 99 5.53 6.29 -16.64
CA ILE A 99 6.45 5.39 -15.94
C ILE A 99 5.73 4.19 -15.30
N PRO A 100 6.40 3.03 -15.16
CA PRO A 100 5.79 1.84 -14.57
C PRO A 100 5.27 2.05 -13.15
N PHE A 101 4.10 1.49 -12.85
CA PHE A 101 3.54 1.38 -11.50
C PHE A 101 3.71 -0.05 -10.97
N LEU A 102 4.31 -0.20 -9.79
CA LEU A 102 4.46 -1.50 -9.13
C LEU A 102 3.31 -1.73 -8.17
N HIS A 103 2.32 -2.50 -8.63
CA HIS A 103 1.14 -2.82 -7.86
C HIS A 103 1.45 -3.80 -6.71
N ILE A 104 1.06 -3.46 -5.48
CA ILE A 104 1.38 -4.25 -4.27
C ILE A 104 0.87 -5.70 -4.33
N VAL A 105 -0.36 -5.89 -4.81
CA VAL A 105 -0.95 -7.23 -5.01
C VAL A 105 -0.10 -8.10 -5.92
N ASP A 106 0.42 -7.56 -7.02
CA ASP A 106 1.20 -8.35 -7.97
C ASP A 106 2.51 -8.82 -7.35
N THR A 107 3.14 -7.97 -6.53
CA THR A 107 4.37 -8.35 -5.81
C THR A 107 4.13 -9.42 -4.74
N ALA A 108 3.02 -9.32 -3.99
CA ALA A 108 2.66 -10.31 -2.98
C ALA A 108 2.23 -11.64 -3.62
N ALA A 109 1.45 -11.57 -4.71
CA ALA A 109 0.97 -12.74 -5.42
C ALA A 109 2.11 -13.58 -6.01
N ALA A 110 3.15 -12.93 -6.55
CA ALA A 110 4.32 -13.64 -7.07
C ALA A 110 4.94 -14.57 -6.02
N GLU A 111 5.06 -14.11 -4.77
CA GLU A 111 5.62 -14.93 -3.68
C GLU A 111 4.66 -16.05 -3.23
N ILE A 112 3.36 -15.76 -3.18
CA ILE A 112 2.33 -16.76 -2.86
C ILE A 112 2.32 -17.89 -3.90
N VAL A 113 2.43 -17.54 -5.18
CA VAL A 113 2.53 -18.50 -6.29
C VAL A 113 3.80 -19.32 -6.20
N ASN A 114 4.96 -18.68 -5.94
CA ASN A 114 6.23 -19.38 -5.74
C ASN A 114 6.18 -20.38 -4.56
N SER A 115 5.36 -20.07 -3.56
CA SER A 115 5.09 -20.95 -2.41
C SER A 115 4.07 -22.06 -2.69
N ASN A 116 3.55 -22.17 -3.92
CA ASN A 116 2.49 -23.11 -4.33
C ASN A 116 1.20 -22.99 -3.50
N ILE A 117 0.92 -21.81 -2.94
CA ILE A 117 -0.29 -21.54 -2.16
C ILE A 117 -1.37 -21.00 -3.09
N LYS A 118 -2.58 -21.56 -2.99
CA LYS A 118 -3.74 -21.14 -3.81
C LYS A 118 -4.84 -20.44 -3.02
N LYS A 119 -4.74 -20.45 -1.68
CA LYS A 119 -5.75 -19.88 -0.78
C LYS A 119 -5.09 -19.27 0.45
N ILE A 120 -5.37 -18.00 0.72
CA ILE A 120 -4.74 -17.23 1.81
C ILE A 120 -5.78 -16.50 2.66
N GLY A 121 -5.42 -16.25 3.93
CA GLY A 121 -6.14 -15.29 4.77
C GLY A 121 -5.74 -13.85 4.43
N LEU A 122 -6.73 -12.98 4.23
CA LEU A 122 -6.52 -11.55 3.95
C LEU A 122 -6.97 -10.71 5.15
N LEU A 123 -6.00 -10.00 5.74
CA LEU A 123 -6.23 -9.00 6.79
C LEU A 123 -5.86 -7.61 6.27
N GLY A 124 -6.60 -6.60 6.69
CA GLY A 124 -6.38 -5.21 6.30
C GLY A 124 -7.50 -4.32 6.81
N THR A 125 -7.66 -3.14 6.24
CA THR A 125 -8.86 -2.33 6.49
C THR A 125 -10.11 -3.04 5.97
N SER A 126 -11.29 -2.67 6.47
CA SER A 126 -12.56 -3.15 5.91
C SER A 126 -12.62 -2.94 4.39
N PHE A 127 -12.14 -1.81 3.88
CA PHE A 127 -12.04 -1.56 2.43
C PHE A 127 -11.28 -2.67 1.69
N THR A 128 -10.08 -3.01 2.14
CA THR A 128 -9.25 -4.05 1.51
C THR A 128 -9.85 -5.45 1.66
N MET A 129 -10.44 -5.76 2.81
CA MET A 129 -11.01 -7.09 3.06
C MET A 129 -12.37 -7.29 2.37
N GLU A 130 -13.17 -6.24 2.20
CA GLU A 130 -14.56 -6.36 1.75
C GLU A 130 -14.73 -6.03 0.27
N GLN A 131 -14.02 -5.01 -0.24
CA GLN A 131 -14.16 -4.56 -1.63
C GLN A 131 -13.34 -5.40 -2.63
N GLY A 132 -13.69 -5.30 -3.91
CA GLY A 132 -13.14 -6.13 -4.98
C GLY A 132 -11.69 -5.84 -5.37
N PHE A 133 -11.25 -4.57 -5.37
CA PHE A 133 -9.99 -4.14 -5.98
C PHE A 133 -8.73 -4.95 -5.58
N PHE A 134 -8.69 -5.48 -4.35
CA PHE A 134 -7.58 -6.28 -3.87
C PHE A 134 -7.79 -7.79 -4.14
N LYS A 135 -8.93 -8.33 -3.71
CA LYS A 135 -9.27 -9.75 -3.79
C LYS A 135 -9.51 -10.21 -5.22
N ASP A 136 -10.20 -9.41 -6.01
CA ASP A 136 -10.50 -9.72 -7.40
C ASP A 136 -9.22 -9.69 -8.23
N ARG A 137 -8.25 -8.81 -7.92
CA ARG A 137 -6.94 -8.84 -8.58
C ARG A 137 -6.16 -10.10 -8.22
N LEU A 138 -6.15 -10.51 -6.95
CA LEU A 138 -5.55 -11.79 -6.53
C LEU A 138 -6.18 -12.99 -7.25
N LEU A 139 -7.51 -13.03 -7.32
CA LEU A 139 -8.24 -14.14 -7.93
C LEU A 139 -8.09 -14.14 -9.46
N ASN A 140 -8.44 -13.04 -10.12
CA ASN A 140 -8.56 -12.99 -11.57
C ASN A 140 -7.20 -13.05 -12.27
N LYS A 141 -6.19 -12.35 -11.73
CA LYS A 141 -4.86 -12.27 -12.35
C LYS A 141 -3.93 -13.40 -11.92
N HIS A 142 -4.03 -13.85 -10.66
CA HIS A 142 -3.07 -14.78 -10.06
C HIS A 142 -3.67 -16.10 -9.57
N GLN A 143 -4.98 -16.30 -9.71
CA GLN A 143 -5.70 -17.52 -9.31
C GLN A 143 -5.51 -17.86 -7.81
N ILE A 144 -5.46 -16.82 -6.97
CA ILE A 144 -5.35 -16.94 -5.51
C ILE A 144 -6.71 -16.62 -4.88
N GLU A 145 -7.29 -17.58 -4.17
CA GLU A 145 -8.47 -17.38 -3.36
C GLU A 145 -8.14 -16.68 -2.04
N THR A 146 -9.04 -15.81 -1.58
CA THR A 146 -8.91 -15.15 -0.28
C THR A 146 -10.03 -15.57 0.66
N ILE A 147 -9.69 -15.87 1.92
CA ILE A 147 -10.64 -15.93 3.03
C ILE A 147 -10.45 -14.69 3.92
N ILE A 148 -11.55 -14.13 4.41
CA ILE A 148 -11.54 -12.96 5.29
C ILE A 148 -12.21 -13.29 6.63
N PRO A 149 -11.87 -12.57 7.71
CA PRO A 149 -12.51 -12.75 9.01
C PRO A 149 -14.02 -12.48 8.96
N ASN A 150 -14.74 -12.90 10.00
CA ASN A 150 -16.16 -12.55 10.14
C ASN A 150 -16.34 -11.04 10.38
N GLU A 151 -17.58 -10.56 10.26
CA GLU A 151 -17.89 -9.12 10.33
C GLU A 151 -17.39 -8.44 11.60
N LYS A 152 -17.58 -9.06 12.77
CA LYS A 152 -17.11 -8.52 14.06
C LYS A 152 -15.59 -8.38 14.11
N GLN A 153 -14.87 -9.39 13.62
CA GLN A 153 -13.42 -9.37 13.54
C GLN A 153 -12.92 -8.29 12.57
N ARG A 154 -13.57 -8.14 11.40
CA ARG A 154 -13.20 -7.11 10.43
C ARG A 154 -13.38 -5.69 10.98
N ALA A 155 -14.46 -5.44 11.71
CA ALA A 155 -14.69 -4.17 12.39
C ALA A 155 -13.61 -3.88 13.43
N ALA A 156 -13.25 -4.87 14.26
CA ALA A 156 -12.18 -4.74 15.25
C ALA A 156 -10.81 -4.44 14.61
N ILE A 157 -10.45 -5.17 13.54
CA ILE A 157 -9.20 -4.94 12.79
C ILE A 157 -9.17 -3.52 12.23
N HIS A 158 -10.25 -3.07 11.59
CA HIS A 158 -10.33 -1.72 11.03
C HIS A 158 -10.16 -0.66 12.12
N GLN A 159 -10.83 -0.83 13.27
CA GLN A 159 -10.72 0.09 14.40
C GLN A 159 -9.30 0.13 14.97
N ILE A 160 -8.63 -1.00 15.11
CA ILE A 160 -7.23 -1.04 15.58
C ILE A 160 -6.31 -0.31 14.61
N ILE A 161 -6.49 -0.51 13.30
CA ILE A 161 -5.69 0.18 12.29
C ILE A 161 -5.83 1.71 12.43
N TYR A 162 -7.04 2.26 12.39
CA TYR A 162 -7.27 3.72 12.44
C TYR A 162 -7.16 4.33 13.83
N GLY A 163 -7.49 3.56 14.86
CA GLY A 163 -7.48 3.98 16.25
C GLY A 163 -6.08 4.02 16.83
N GLU A 164 -5.22 3.07 16.43
CA GLU A 164 -3.93 2.81 17.06
C GLU A 164 -2.77 2.84 16.06
N LEU A 165 -2.75 1.93 15.08
CA LEU A 165 -1.55 1.67 14.27
C LEU A 165 -1.14 2.87 13.42
N VAL A 166 -2.10 3.57 12.80
CA VAL A 166 -1.83 4.79 12.01
C VAL A 166 -1.41 6.00 12.85
N LYS A 167 -1.38 5.84 14.19
CA LYS A 167 -0.88 6.83 15.15
C LYS A 167 0.38 6.33 15.87
N GLY A 168 0.95 5.21 15.43
CA GLY A 168 2.11 4.57 16.05
C GLY A 168 1.84 3.90 17.40
N ILE A 169 0.57 3.68 17.78
CA ILE A 169 0.21 3.01 19.03
C ILE A 169 0.18 1.50 18.80
N ILE A 170 0.92 0.74 19.61
CA ILE A 170 0.90 -0.72 19.61
C ILE A 170 0.38 -1.19 20.97
N SER A 171 -0.88 -1.63 21.02
CA SER A 171 -1.54 -2.06 22.26
C SER A 171 -1.40 -3.57 22.50
N ASN A 172 -1.11 -3.95 23.75
CA ASN A 172 -1.16 -5.35 24.18
C ASN A 172 -2.60 -5.88 24.24
N ASP A 173 -3.58 -5.02 24.53
CA ASP A 173 -4.99 -5.43 24.55
C ASP A 173 -5.44 -5.84 23.14
N SER A 174 -5.09 -5.03 22.13
CA SER A 174 -5.33 -5.33 20.73
C SER A 174 -4.63 -6.62 20.27
N ARG A 175 -3.45 -6.91 20.83
CA ARG A 175 -2.72 -8.16 20.57
C ARG A 175 -3.45 -9.37 21.15
N ASN A 176 -4.06 -9.26 22.32
CA ASN A 176 -4.76 -10.38 22.98
C ASN A 176 -6.12 -10.71 22.34
N ILE A 177 -6.62 -9.89 21.41
CA ILE A 177 -7.85 -10.14 20.65
C ILE A 177 -7.63 -11.19 19.54
N PHE A 178 -6.38 -11.39 19.07
CA PHE A 178 -6.02 -12.29 17.96
C PHE A 178 -5.04 -13.37 18.41
#